data_AF-A0A6A6IX96-F1
#
_entry.id   AF-A0A6A6IX96-F1
#
_cell.length_a   1.000
_cell.length_b   1.000
_cell.length_c   1.000
_cell.angle_alpha   90.00
_cell.angle_beta   90.00
_cell.angle_gamma   90.00
#
_symmetry.space_group_name_H-M   'P 1'
#
loop_
_entity.id
_entity.type
_entity.pdbx_description
1 polymer ?
#
loop_
_entity_poly.entity_id
_entity_poly.type
_entity_poly.pdbx_seq_one_letter_code
_entity_poly.pdbx_strand_id
1 'polypeptide(L)' 'MAWKKPFNELNSEEVERCFAREEFPDIRNVSCASVVQKCWDEEFESSEDVMLALQAVPGPAIDTVNP' A
#
# COMPACT_ATOMS: atom_id res chain seq x y z
N MET A 1 -1.02 12.83 -9.61
CA MET A 1 -0.56 11.52 -9.09
C MET A 1 -1.29 10.43 -9.85
N ALA A 2 -0.59 9.66 -10.66
CA ALA A 2 -1.21 8.58 -11.42
C ALA A 2 -1.43 7.38 -10.49
N TRP A 3 -2.69 7.09 -10.18
CA TRP A 3 -3.09 5.84 -9.54
C TRP A 3 -2.76 4.70 -10.50
N LYS A 4 -1.59 4.07 -10.33
CA LYS A 4 -1.19 2.92 -11.13
C LYS A 4 -1.60 1.66 -10.39
N LYS A 5 -2.33 0.77 -11.06
CA LYS A 5 -2.72 -0.52 -10.49
C LYS A 5 -1.46 -1.32 -10.13
N PRO A 6 -1.44 -2.01 -8.97
CA PRO A 6 -0.41 -3.01 -8.70
C PRO A 6 -0.36 -4.01 -9.84
N PHE A 7 0.84 -4.34 -10.32
CA PHE A 7 1.03 -5.24 -11.46
C PHE A 7 0.29 -4.82 -12.74
N ASN A 8 0.34 -3.54 -13.12
CA ASN A 8 -0.30 -3.06 -14.35
C ASN A 8 0.18 -3.74 -15.65
N GLU A 9 1.27 -4.51 -15.58
CA GLU A 9 1.85 -5.27 -16.69
C GLU A 9 1.42 -6.74 -16.70
N LEU A 10 0.80 -7.24 -15.62
CA LEU A 10 0.32 -8.61 -15.51
C LEU A 10 -1.17 -8.68 -15.84
N ASN A 11 -1.59 -9.83 -16.37
CA ASN A 11 -3.01 -10.12 -16.54
C ASN A 11 -3.65 -10.54 -15.21
N SER A 12 -5.00 -10.60 -15.14
CA SER A 12 -5.71 -10.93 -13.90
C SER A 12 -5.35 -12.30 -13.32
N GLU A 13 -5.12 -13.30 -14.16
CA GLU A 13 -4.79 -14.68 -13.75
C GLU A 13 -3.39 -14.74 -13.13
N GLU A 14 -2.44 -13.98 -13.68
CA GLU A 14 -1.11 -13.81 -13.12
C GLU A 14 -1.14 -13.07 -11.79
N VAL A 15 -1.99 -12.04 -11.66
CA VAL A 15 -2.18 -11.30 -10.40
C VAL A 15 -2.77 -12.19 -9.32
N GLU A 16 -3.79 -13.00 -9.64
CA GLU A 16 -4.35 -13.98 -8.70
C GLU A 16 -3.31 -15.00 -8.26
N ARG A 17 -2.45 -15.47 -9.18
CA ARG A 17 -1.36 -16.38 -8.85
C ARG A 17 -0.30 -15.73 -7.95
N CYS A 18 0.03 -14.45 -8.18
CA CYS A 18 0.92 -13.70 -7.31
C CYS A 18 0.30 -13.53 -5.90
N PHE A 19 -0.98 -13.18 -5.83
CA PHE A 19 -1.72 -13.07 -4.58
C PHE A 19 -1.75 -14.40 -3.81
N ALA A 20 -2.04 -15.52 -4.48
CA ALA A 20 -2.05 -16.86 -3.89
C ALA A 20 -0.66 -17.33 -3.41
N ARG A 21 0.41 -16.67 -3.85
CA ARG A 21 1.79 -16.94 -3.44
C ARG A 21 2.32 -15.90 -2.46
N GLU A 22 1.47 -14.97 -2.01
CA GLU A 22 1.84 -13.83 -1.14
C GLU A 22 2.98 -13.01 -1.77
N GLU A 23 3.07 -13.00 -3.10
CA GLU A 23 4.09 -12.29 -3.87
C GLU A 23 3.52 -10.93 -4.28
N PHE A 24 3.81 -9.93 -3.46
CA PHE A 24 3.32 -8.57 -3.63
C PHE A 24 4.33 -7.66 -4.36
N PRO A 25 3.86 -6.63 -5.07
CA PRO A 25 4.75 -5.71 -5.75
C PRO A 25 5.48 -4.83 -4.75
N ASP A 26 6.67 -4.38 -5.13
CA ASP A 26 7.47 -3.48 -4.31
C ASP A 26 6.77 -2.11 -4.15
N ILE A 27 6.41 -1.80 -2.90
CA ILE A 27 5.74 -0.57 -2.49
C ILE A 27 6.63 0.35 -1.66
N ARG A 28 7.96 0.14 -1.61
CA ARG A 28 8.90 0.96 -0.82
C ARG A 28 8.83 2.47 -1.11
N ASN A 29 8.31 2.86 -2.27
CA ASN A 29 8.11 4.26 -2.66
C ASN A 29 6.75 4.84 -2.22
N VAL A 30 5.89 4.07 -1.55
CA VAL A 30 4.59 4.49 -1.05
C VAL A 30 4.73 4.90 0.42
N SER A 31 4.29 6.10 0.78
CA SER A 31 4.44 6.62 2.16
C SER A 31 3.76 5.74 3.22
N CYS A 32 2.64 5.10 2.87
CA CYS A 32 1.93 4.15 3.71
C CYS A 32 2.26 2.68 3.40
N ALA A 33 3.46 2.39 2.85
CA ALA A 33 3.85 1.04 2.46
C ALA A 33 3.65 0.01 3.57
N SER A 34 4.00 0.36 4.81
CA SER A 34 3.83 -0.50 5.98
C SER A 34 2.36 -0.85 6.25
N VAL A 35 1.44 0.08 6.03
CA VAL A 35 0.00 -0.17 6.22
C VAL A 35 -0.54 -1.03 5.09
N VAL A 36 -0.14 -0.75 3.84
CA VAL A 36 -0.55 -1.56 2.68
C VAL A 36 -0.06 -3.00 2.81
N GLN A 37 1.19 -3.20 3.24
CA GLN A 37 1.76 -4.53 3.48
C GLN A 37 0.95 -5.29 4.55
N LYS A 38 0.66 -4.64 5.69
CA LYS A 38 -0.18 -5.25 6.74
C LYS A 38 -1.60 -5.60 6.29
N CYS A 39 -2.18 -4.81 5.39
CA CYS A 39 -3.46 -5.16 4.79
C CYS A 39 -3.36 -6.40 3.89
N TRP A 40 -2.24 -6.60 3.20
CA TRP A 40 -1.98 -7.77 2.37
C TRP A 40 -1.69 -9.02 3.20
N ASP A 41 -1.01 -8.86 4.33
CA ASP A 41 -0.69 -9.94 5.27
C ASP A 41 -1.88 -10.29 6.20
N GLU A 42 -3.07 -9.70 5.95
CA GLU A 42 -4.29 -9.88 6.74
C GLU A 42 -4.10 -9.60 8.26
N GLU A 43 -3.17 -8.70 8.63
CA GLU A 43 -2.85 -8.39 10.03
C GLU A 43 -3.90 -7.49 10.73
N PHE A 44 -4.79 -6.84 9.97
CA PHE A 44 -5.82 -5.98 10.52
C PHE A 44 -7.15 -6.72 10.67
N GLU A 45 -7.71 -6.72 11.87
CA GLU A 45 -9.01 -7.33 12.15
C GLU A 45 -10.18 -6.43 11.71
N SER A 46 -9.95 -5.13 11.61
CA SER A 46 -10.97 -4.15 11.24
C SER A 46 -10.44 -3.01 10.37
N SER A 47 -11.35 -2.34 9.67
CA SER A 47 -11.05 -1.11 8.93
C SER A 47 -10.69 0.06 9.85
N GLU A 48 -11.10 0.03 11.12
CA GLU A 48 -10.75 1.04 12.12
C GLU A 48 -9.25 0.96 12.47
N ASP A 49 -8.70 -0.26 12.57
CA ASP A 49 -7.27 -0.48 12.80
C ASP A 49 -6.41 0.06 11.65
N VAL A 50 -6.88 -0.13 10.40
CA VAL A 50 -6.24 0.43 9.21
C VAL A 50 -6.24 1.96 9.28
N MET A 51 -7.37 2.57 9.65
CA MET A 51 -7.48 4.03 9.77
C MET A 51 -6.53 4.59 10.82
N LEU A 52 -6.44 3.94 11.99
CA LEU A 52 -5.50 4.33 13.04
C LEU A 52 -4.05 4.19 12.57
N ALA A 53 -3.73 3.10 11.87
CA ALA A 53 -2.40 2.89 11.30
C ALA A 53 -2.04 3.96 10.26
N LEU A 54 -2.99 4.35 9.38
CA LEU A 54 -2.80 5.42 8.40
C LEU A 54 -2.58 6.79 9.06
N GLN A 55 -3.28 7.08 10.16
CA GLN A 55 -3.07 8.33 10.92
C GLN A 55 -1.70 8.38 11.61
N ALA A 56 -1.16 7.22 11.97
CA ALA A 56 0.17 7.10 12.56
C ALA A 56 1.30 7.16 11.52
N VAL A 57 1.01 7.01 10.21
CA VAL A 57 2.00 7.23 9.15
C VAL A 57 2.34 8.71 9.12
N PRO A 58 3.59 9.12 9.43
CA PRO A 58 3.98 10.49 9.22
C PRO A 58 3.80 10.80 7.73
N GLY A 59 2.97 11.80 7.43
CA GLY A 59 2.80 12.27 6.07
C GLY A 59 4.17 12.56 5.46
N PRO A 60 4.36 12.39 4.13
CA PRO A 60 5.59 12.83 3.50
C PRO A 60 5.85 14.26 3.94
N ALA A 61 7.08 14.57 4.33
CA ALA A 61 7.50 15.94 4.60
C ALA A 61 7.23 16.75 3.33
N ILE A 62 6.03 17.33 3.24
CA ILE A 62 5.74 18.35 2.25
C ILE A 62 6.55 19.52 2.76
N ASP A 63 7.72 19.75 2.16
CA ASP A 63 8.41 21.02 2.28
C ASP A 63 7.35 22.09 1.99
N THR A 64 6.87 22.73 3.05
CA THR A 64 6.04 23.91 2.99
C THR A 64 6.88 24.96 2.27
N VAL A 65 6.73 25.04 0.95
CA VAL A 65 7.10 26.21 0.17
C VAL A 65 6.39 27.39 0.82
N ASN A 66 7.22 28.15 1.51
CA ASN A 66 6.97 29.43 2.14
C ASN A 66 6.52 30.44 1.06
N PRO A 67 5.44 31.23 1.27
CA PRO A 67 5.29 32.49 0.56
C PRO A 67 6.30 33.55 1.04
#